data_AF-A0A1J8PQN5-F1
#
_entry.id   AF-A0A1J8PQN5-F1
#
_cell.length_a   1.000
_cell.length_b   1.000
_cell.length_c   1.000
_cell.angle_alpha   90.00
_cell.angle_beta   90.00
_cell.angle_gamma   90.00
#
_symmetry.space_group_name_H-M   'P 1'
#
loop_
_entity.id
_entity.type
_entity.pdbx_description
1 polymer ?
#
loop_
_entity_poly.entity_id
_entity_poly.type
_entity_poly.pdbx_seq_one_letter_code
_entity_poly.pdbx_strand_id
1 'polypeptide(L)'
;APNGKILKSDVVVAKNYLGRNEIKTLNRVVTMYLDYAEDQAEKGVPMTMYDWSEKLNAFLRFNDREVLEECGQITAAIAKSFAHSEFEKYRPIQDKLFESDFDKV
;
A
#
# COMPACT_ATOMS: atom_id res chain seq x y z
N ALA A 1 11.45 -8.65 6.05
CA ALA A 1 10.53 -8.07 7.06
C ALA A 1 9.35 -9.03 7.29
N PRO A 2 8.78 -9.20 8.52
CA PRO A 2 8.93 -8.31 9.67
C PRO A 2 9.98 -8.73 10.71
N ASN A 3 10.56 -9.93 10.61
CA ASN A 3 11.42 -10.51 11.66
C ASN A 3 12.94 -10.46 11.34
N GLY A 4 13.35 -9.68 10.34
CA GLY A 4 14.75 -9.54 9.92
C GLY A 4 15.03 -8.13 9.43
N LYS A 5 16.28 -7.84 9.02
CA LYS A 5 16.65 -6.52 8.49
C LYS A 5 15.67 -6.07 7.39
N ILE A 6 15.27 -4.81 7.45
CA ILE A 6 14.56 -4.12 6.38
C ILE A 6 15.52 -4.01 5.19
N LEU A 7 15.06 -4.44 4.02
CA LEU A 7 15.81 -4.37 2.77
C LEU A 7 15.41 -3.13 1.98
N LYS A 8 16.29 -2.70 1.08
CA LYS A 8 16.02 -1.59 0.15
C LYS A 8 14.80 -1.85 -0.74
N SER A 9 14.54 -3.10 -1.10
CA SER A 9 13.33 -3.50 -1.82
C SER A 9 12.05 -3.38 -0.98
N ASP A 10 12.15 -3.42 0.35
CA ASP A 10 10.99 -3.40 1.23
C ASP A 10 10.42 -1.98 1.35
N VAL A 11 11.28 -0.95 1.36
CA VAL A 11 10.87 0.45 1.60
C VAL A 11 10.01 1.05 0.49
N VAL A 12 10.01 0.45 -0.70
CA VAL A 12 9.16 0.91 -1.82
C VAL A 12 7.77 0.26 -1.84
N VAL A 13 7.51 -0.70 -0.94
CA VAL A 13 6.24 -1.43 -0.87
C VAL A 13 5.50 -1.05 0.41
N ALA A 14 4.52 -0.15 0.30
CA ALA A 14 3.74 0.33 1.45
C ALA A 14 3.07 -0.79 2.26
N LYS A 15 2.57 -1.84 1.58
CA LYS A 15 1.90 -2.98 2.23
C LYS A 15 2.79 -3.72 3.24
N ASN A 16 4.12 -3.67 3.08
CA ASN A 16 5.06 -4.32 4.00
C ASN A 16 5.03 -3.72 5.40
N TYR A 17 4.47 -2.52 5.56
CA TYR A 17 4.43 -1.78 6.82
C TYR A 17 3.00 -1.62 7.37
N LEU A 18 2.02 -2.32 6.79
CA LEU A 18 0.68 -2.38 7.36
C LEU A 18 0.63 -3.38 8.51
N GLY A 19 0.10 -2.96 9.65
CA GLY A 19 -0.21 -3.81 10.78
C GLY A 19 -1.40 -4.74 10.50
N ARG A 20 -1.62 -5.72 11.38
CA ARG A 20 -2.71 -6.71 11.22
C ARG A 20 -4.10 -6.07 11.06
N ASN A 21 -4.39 -5.03 11.83
CA ASN A 21 -5.68 -4.35 11.76
C ASN A 21 -5.85 -3.55 10.46
N GLU A 22 -4.77 -2.94 9.96
CA GLU A 22 -4.77 -2.21 8.70
C GLU A 22 -4.91 -3.16 7.52
N ILE A 23 -4.20 -4.29 7.52
CA ILE A 23 -4.37 -5.36 6.51
C ILE A 23 -5.80 -5.89 6.52
N LYS A 24 -6.37 -6.17 7.70
CA LYS A 24 -7.77 -6.62 7.82
C LYS A 24 -8.73 -5.58 7.23
N THR A 25 -8.48 -4.31 7.49
CA THR A 25 -9.29 -3.21 6.96
C THR A 25 -9.15 -3.11 5.44
N LEU A 26 -7.93 -3.16 4.91
CA LEU A 26 -7.65 -3.16 3.48
C LEU A 26 -8.36 -4.32 2.77
N ASN A 27 -8.24 -5.54 3.29
CA ASN A 27 -8.89 -6.72 2.72
C ASN A 27 -10.41 -6.57 2.68
N ARG A 28 -11.02 -6.05 3.75
CA ARG A 28 -12.46 -5.81 3.80
C ARG A 28 -12.91 -4.84 2.70
N VAL A 29 -12.18 -3.75 2.50
CA VAL A 29 -12.47 -2.75 1.45
C VAL A 29 -12.36 -3.36 0.07
N VAL A 30 -11.29 -4.13 -0.17
CA VAL A 30 -11.05 -4.79 -1.45
C VAL A 30 -12.18 -5.77 -1.76
N THR A 31 -12.57 -6.63 -0.82
CA THR A 31 -13.69 -7.56 -1.01
C THR A 31 -15.00 -6.82 -1.33
N MET A 32 -15.37 -5.83 -0.52
CA MET A 32 -16.61 -5.07 -0.76
C MET A 32 -16.63 -4.37 -2.12
N TYR A 33 -15.48 -3.88 -2.59
CA TYR A 33 -15.39 -3.25 -3.91
C TYR A 33 -15.47 -4.26 -5.06
N LEU A 34 -14.90 -5.46 -4.88
CA LEU A 34 -15.02 -6.54 -5.85
C LEU A 34 -16.46 -7.05 -5.96
N ASP A 35 -17.17 -7.21 -4.83
CA ASP A 35 -18.59 -7.60 -4.82
C ASP A 35 -19.44 -6.55 -5.55
N TYR A 36 -19.16 -5.26 -5.36
CA TYR A 36 -19.80 -4.18 -6.12
C TYR A 36 -19.49 -4.28 -7.61
N ALA A 37 -18.24 -4.56 -7.98
CA ALA A 37 -17.85 -4.69 -9.37
C ALA A 37 -18.52 -5.89 -10.07
N GLU A 38 -18.65 -7.00 -9.35
CA GLU A 38 -19.36 -8.20 -9.83
C GLU A 38 -20.85 -7.91 -10.07
N ASP A 39 -21.55 -7.26 -9.14
CA ASP A 39 -22.95 -6.85 -9.32
C ASP A 39 -23.15 -5.95 -10.56
N GLN A 40 -22.22 -5.03 -10.82
CA GLN A 40 -22.30 -4.20 -12.03
C GLN A 40 -22.06 -4.99 -13.31
N ALA A 41 -21.15 -5.97 -13.28
CA ALA A 41 -20.88 -6.85 -14.40
C ALA A 41 -22.08 -7.76 -14.71
N GLU A 42 -22.72 -8.33 -13.68
CA GLU A 42 -23.94 -9.15 -13.81
C GLU A 42 -25.11 -8.37 -14.42
N LYS A 43 -25.22 -7.07 -14.10
CA LYS A 43 -26.22 -6.17 -14.71
C LYS A 43 -25.93 -5.81 -16.16
N GLY A 44 -24.79 -6.24 -16.71
CA GLY A 44 -24.38 -5.94 -18.07
C GLY A 44 -24.11 -4.45 -18.30
N VAL A 45 -23.72 -3.71 -17.25
CA VAL A 45 -23.36 -2.29 -17.37
C VAL A 45 -21.92 -2.19 -17.89
N PRO A 46 -21.70 -1.79 -19.15
CA PRO A 46 -20.35 -1.63 -19.67
C PRO A 46 -19.69 -0.45 -18.95
N MET A 47 -18.47 -0.67 -18.44
CA MET A 47 -17.67 0.35 -17.80
C MET A 47 -16.26 0.37 -18.37
N THR A 48 -15.76 1.57 -18.60
CA THR A 48 -14.36 1.82 -18.94
C THR A 48 -13.50 1.82 -17.67
N MET A 49 -12.17 1.74 -17.82
CA MET A 49 -11.25 1.90 -16.69
C MET A 49 -11.38 3.26 -16.01
N TYR A 50 -11.77 4.30 -16.76
CA TYR A 50 -12.04 5.62 -16.19
C TYR A 50 -13.28 5.59 -15.28
N ASP A 51 -14.37 4.97 -15.74
CA ASP A 51 -15.60 4.82 -14.93
C ASP A 51 -15.33 4.06 -13.63
N TRP A 52 -14.53 2.99 -13.70
CA TRP A 52 -14.12 2.25 -12.50
C TRP A 52 -13.31 3.09 -11.52
N SER A 53 -12.42 3.96 -12.00
CA SER A 53 -11.66 4.87 -11.14
C SER A 53 -12.59 5.84 -10.39
N GLU A 54 -13.55 6.43 -11.10
CA GLU A 54 -14.51 7.36 -10.51
C GLU A 54 -15.43 6.66 -9.51
N LYS A 55 -15.90 5.45 -9.82
CA LYS A 55 -16.70 4.63 -8.91
C LYS A 55 -15.92 4.22 -7.66
N LEU A 56 -14.64 3.88 -7.79
CA LEU A 56 -13.78 3.57 -6.64
C LEU A 56 -13.66 4.79 -5.72
N ASN A 57 -13.42 5.98 -6.27
CA ASN A 57 -13.34 7.21 -5.47
C ASN A 57 -14.65 7.47 -4.73
N ALA A 58 -15.80 7.34 -5.41
CA ALA A 58 -17.12 7.50 -4.78
C ALA A 58 -17.37 6.44 -3.70
N PHE A 59 -17.01 5.18 -3.95
CA PHE A 59 -17.13 4.08 -3.00
C PHE A 59 -16.30 4.33 -1.74
N LEU A 60 -15.07 4.80 -1.87
CA LEU A 60 -14.21 5.15 -0.74
C LEU A 60 -14.81 6.27 0.09
N ARG A 61 -15.26 7.37 -0.54
CA ARG A 61 -15.92 8.49 0.17
C ARG A 61 -17.20 8.04 0.90
N PHE A 62 -18.02 7.21 0.26
CA PHE A 62 -19.24 6.68 0.87
C PHE A 62 -18.97 5.80 2.10
N ASN A 63 -17.82 5.13 2.15
CA ASN A 63 -17.38 4.32 3.28
C ASN A 63 -16.53 5.11 4.29
N ASP A 64 -16.66 6.44 4.32
CA ASP A 64 -15.92 7.36 5.19
C ASP A 64 -14.39 7.20 5.09
N ARG A 65 -13.89 6.98 3.87
CA ARG A 65 -12.45 6.89 3.59
C ARG A 65 -11.97 8.09 2.81
N GLU A 66 -10.79 8.58 3.19
CA GLU A 66 -10.11 9.64 2.48
C GLU A 66 -9.64 9.15 1.10
N VAL A 67 -9.90 9.97 0.10
CA VAL A 67 -9.41 9.78 -1.26
C VAL A 67 -8.27 10.76 -1.48
N LEU A 68 -7.17 10.29 -2.06
CA LEU A 68 -6.03 11.14 -2.39
C LEU A 68 -6.40 12.09 -3.54
N GLU A 69 -6.61 13.37 -3.23
CA GLU A 69 -7.06 14.37 -4.22
C GLU A 69 -5.94 14.88 -5.12
N GLU A 70 -4.70 14.93 -4.61
CA GLU A 70 -3.52 15.44 -5.35
C GLU A 70 -2.75 14.32 -6.07
N CYS A 71 -3.48 13.31 -6.57
CA CYS A 71 -2.86 12.20 -7.28
C CYS A 71 -2.16 12.69 -8.56
N GLY A 72 -0.93 12.21 -8.80
CA GLY A 72 -0.15 12.54 -10.01
C GLY A 72 0.85 13.70 -9.86
N GLN A 73 0.83 14.47 -8.77
CA GLN A 73 1.88 15.49 -8.54
C GLN A 73 3.26 14.88 -8.28
N ILE A 74 3.29 13.72 -7.61
CA ILE A 74 4.52 12.98 -7.29
C ILE A 74 4.56 11.72 -8.16
N THR A 75 5.59 11.61 -8.99
CA THR A 75 5.78 10.40 -9.81
C THR A 75 6.26 9.24 -8.94
N ALA A 76 5.96 8.01 -9.37
CA ALA A 76 6.46 6.80 -8.70
C ALA A 76 8.00 6.77 -8.63
N ALA A 77 8.70 7.34 -9.61
CA ALA A 77 10.16 7.42 -9.61
C ALA A 77 10.68 8.34 -8.49
N ILE A 78 10.06 9.50 -8.30
CA ILE A 78 10.41 10.45 -7.23
C ILE A 78 10.15 9.81 -5.86
N ALA A 79 8.97 9.20 -5.66
CA ALA A 79 8.64 8.53 -4.41
C ALA A 79 9.61 7.39 -4.07
N LYS A 80 9.99 6.56 -5.07
CA LYS A 80 10.99 5.50 -4.89
C LYS A 80 12.36 6.06 -4.53
N SER A 81 12.81 7.11 -5.22
CA SER A 81 14.10 7.74 -4.93
C SER A 81 14.13 8.30 -3.51
N PHE A 82 13.04 8.93 -3.08
CA PHE A 82 12.90 9.46 -1.73
C PHE A 82 12.92 8.34 -0.67
N ALA A 83 12.14 7.27 -0.87
CA ALA A 83 12.14 6.11 0.03
C ALA A 83 13.54 5.48 0.15
N HIS A 84 14.27 5.37 -0.96
CA HIS A 84 15.65 4.90 -0.93
C HIS A 84 16.58 5.86 -0.18
N SER A 85 16.46 7.18 -0.36
CA SER A 85 17.31 8.12 0.37
C SER A 85 17.07 8.10 1.88
N GLU A 86 15.82 7.95 2.32
CA GLU A 86 15.50 7.79 3.74
C GLU A 86 16.01 6.44 4.28
N PHE A 87 15.93 5.38 3.47
CA PHE A 87 16.49 4.08 3.84
C PHE A 87 18.01 4.13 4.05
N GLU A 88 18.76 4.82 3.18
CA GLU A 88 20.22 4.94 3.36
C GLU A 88 20.60 5.70 4.65
N LYS A 89 19.76 6.65 5.11
CA LYS A 89 19.94 7.31 6.41
C LYS A 89 19.63 6.36 7.58
N TYR A 90 18.61 5.52 7.43
CA TYR A 90 18.19 4.56 8.45
C TYR A 90 19.10 3.33 8.56
N ARG A 91 19.67 2.87 7.45
CA ARG A 91 20.48 1.64 7.37
C ARG A 91 21.60 1.55 8.43
N PRO A 92 22.42 2.59 8.68
CA PRO A 92 23.45 2.55 9.72
C PRO A 92 22.87 2.38 11.13
N ILE A 93 21.66 2.87 11.39
CA ILE A 93 20.97 2.72 12.68
C ILE A 93 20.54 1.26 12.84
N GLN A 94 19.90 0.69 11.81
CA GLN A 94 19.52 -0.72 11.78
C GLN A 94 20.73 -1.64 11.94
N ASP A 95 21.84 -1.36 11.25
CA ASP A 95 23.04 -2.20 11.30
C ASP A 95 23.68 -2.22 12.70
N LYS A 96 23.54 -1.14 13.48
CA LYS A 96 23.98 -1.10 14.89
C LYS A 96 23.04 -1.83 15.85
N LEU A 97 21.73 -1.81 15.58
CA LEU A 97 20.71 -2.39 16.45
C LEU A 97 20.43 -3.87 16.17
N PHE A 98 20.84 -4.36 15.00
CA PHE A 98 20.55 -5.72 14.59
C PHE A 98 21.62 -6.68 15.12
N GLU A 99 21.21 -7.57 16.04
CA GLU A 99 21.97 -8.76 16.41
C GLU A 99 21.66 -9.90 15.44
N SER A 100 22.72 -10.48 14.86
CA SER A 100 22.59 -11.63 13.99
C SER A 100 22.08 -12.83 14.77
N ASP A 101 21.24 -13.65 14.15
CA ASP A 101 20.89 -14.97 14.67
C ASP A 101 22.09 -15.91 14.76
N PHE A 102 23.15 -15.65 13.98
CA PHE A 102 24.46 -16.30 14.15
C PHE A 102 25.19 -15.92 15.45
N ASP A 103 24.87 -14.77 16.03
CA ASP A 103 25.50 -14.28 17.27
C ASP A 103 24.71 -14.70 18.53
N LYS A 104 23.52 -15.30 18.35
CA LYS A 104 22.72 -15.87 19.43
C LYS A 104 23.17 -17.30 19.72
N VAL A 105 23.96 -17.45 20.79
CA VAL A 105 24.42 -18.75 21.34
C VAL A 105 23.25 -19.54 21.92
#